data_AF-A0A0D6A1X4-F1
#
_entry.id   AF-A0A0D6A1X4-F1
#
_cell.length_a   1.000
_cell.length_b   1.000
_cell.length_c   1.000
_cell.angle_alpha   90.00
_cell.angle_beta   90.00
_cell.angle_gamma   90.00
#
_symmetry.space_group_name_H-M   'P 1'
#
loop_
_entity.id
_entity.type
_entity.pdbx_description
1 polymer ?
#
loop_
_entity_poly.entity_id
_entity_poly.type
_entity_poly.pdbx_seq_one_letter_code
_entity_poly.pdbx_strand_id
1 'polypeptide(L)'
;MKKIVKILLAFLLLLSLSATVKSQKVFAQDWVKPKKVIVTRRMKVYQVHVKDPVYKSTLGKHKWIKKGQVVRITHPGVNYAFFILGKGFKNTGRRWWVIPRHYQCDWFVWYNKHNVKKYLR
;
A
#
# COMPACT_ATOMS: atom_id res chain seq x y z
N MET A 1 -0.05 -8.35 50.20
CA MET A 1 -0.38 -7.28 49.23
C MET A 1 0.68 -7.05 48.14
N LYS A 2 1.98 -6.92 48.44
CA LYS A 2 3.02 -6.60 47.43
C LYS A 2 3.20 -7.63 46.29
N LYS A 3 2.94 -8.93 46.52
CA LYS A 3 3.04 -9.98 45.48
C LYS A 3 1.92 -9.92 44.43
N ILE A 4 0.68 -9.66 44.84
CA ILE A 4 -0.48 -9.61 43.94
C ILE A 4 -0.36 -8.42 42.97
N VAL A 5 0.12 -7.27 43.47
CA VAL A 5 0.37 -6.08 42.63
C VAL A 5 1.44 -6.34 41.57
N LYS A 6 2.51 -7.09 41.89
CA LYS A 6 3.55 -7.47 40.92
C LYS A 6 3.03 -8.42 39.83
N ILE A 7 2.14 -9.35 40.18
CA ILE A 7 1.52 -10.28 39.23
C ILE A 7 0.59 -9.51 38.28
N LEU A 8 -0.20 -8.57 38.80
CA LEU A 8 -1.09 -7.73 38.00
C LEU A 8 -0.33 -6.83 37.01
N LEU A 9 0.79 -6.23 37.45
CA LEU A 9 1.64 -5.41 36.57
C LEU A 9 2.26 -6.24 35.45
N ALA A 10 2.75 -7.43 35.75
CA ALA A 10 3.32 -8.33 34.75
C ALA A 10 2.26 -8.76 33.72
N PHE A 11 1.03 -9.02 34.17
CA PHE A 11 -0.07 -9.38 33.27
C PHE A 11 -0.49 -8.23 32.34
N LEU A 12 -0.53 -7.00 32.85
CA LEU A 12 -0.80 -5.80 32.01
C LEU A 12 0.30 -5.56 30.96
N LEU A 13 1.57 -5.80 31.31
CA LEU A 13 2.71 -5.69 30.38
C LEU A 13 2.68 -6.78 29.29
N LEU A 14 2.24 -8.00 29.62
CA LEU A 14 2.09 -9.08 28.63
C LEU A 14 0.92 -8.83 27.64
N LEU A 15 -0.14 -8.16 28.10
CA LEU A 15 -1.27 -7.78 27.25
C LEU A 15 -0.92 -6.67 26.26
N SER A 16 -0.07 -5.70 26.64
CA SER A 16 0.34 -4.62 25.73
C SER A 16 1.30 -5.08 24.63
N LEU A 17 2.15 -6.10 24.88
CA LEU A 17 2.96 -6.73 23.83
C LEU A 17 2.09 -7.48 22.81
N SER A 18 1.04 -8.17 23.25
CA SER A 18 0.16 -8.95 22.37
C SER A 18 -0.71 -8.08 21.43
N ALA A 19 -1.07 -6.87 21.86
CA ALA A 19 -1.88 -5.95 21.06
C ALA A 19 -1.10 -5.34 19.87
N THR A 20 0.23 -5.25 19.97
CA THR A 20 1.06 -4.53 18.98
C THR A 20 1.45 -5.41 17.79
N VAL A 21 1.53 -6.74 17.95
CA VAL A 21 2.03 -7.65 16.90
C VAL A 21 0.98 -7.96 15.82
N LYS A 22 -0.32 -7.81 16.11
CA LYS A 22 -1.39 -8.15 15.15
C LYS A 22 -1.61 -7.11 14.05
N SER A 23 -1.14 -5.87 14.23
CA SER A 23 -1.43 -4.78 13.28
C SER A 23 -0.49 -4.75 12.06
N GLN A 24 0.77 -5.17 12.20
CA GLN A 24 1.73 -5.09 11.09
C GLN A 24 1.61 -6.23 10.07
N LYS A 25 1.18 -7.44 10.47
CA LYS A 25 1.08 -8.59 9.56
C LYS A 25 -0.14 -8.54 8.64
N VAL A 26 -1.21 -7.86 9.04
CA VAL A 26 -2.47 -7.79 8.27
C VAL A 26 -2.37 -6.82 7.07
N PHE A 27 -1.47 -5.84 7.10
CA PHE A 27 -1.37 -4.84 6.03
C PHE A 27 -0.79 -5.38 4.71
N ALA A 28 0.00 -6.45 4.73
CA ALA A 28 0.71 -6.94 3.54
C ALA A 28 -0.03 -8.06 2.79
N GLN A 29 -0.81 -8.89 3.50
CA GLN A 29 -1.37 -10.12 2.93
C GLN A 29 -2.68 -9.88 2.13
N ASP A 30 -3.46 -8.86 2.49
CA ASP A 30 -4.77 -8.57 1.86
C ASP A 30 -4.69 -7.80 0.53
N TRP A 31 -3.49 -7.35 0.14
CA TRP A 31 -3.30 -6.46 -1.01
C TRP A 31 -2.80 -7.17 -2.26
N VAL A 32 -2.72 -8.51 -2.22
CA VAL A 32 -2.48 -9.34 -3.41
C VAL A 32 -3.62 -9.15 -4.43
N LYS A 33 -4.85 -8.93 -3.96
CA LYS A 33 -5.99 -8.62 -4.83
C LYS A 33 -6.04 -7.12 -5.14
N PRO A 34 -6.17 -6.71 -6.42
CA PRO A 34 -6.30 -5.30 -6.76
C PRO A 34 -7.48 -4.61 -6.06
N LYS A 35 -7.22 -3.50 -5.38
CA LYS A 35 -8.24 -2.69 -4.69
C LYS A 35 -8.44 -1.35 -5.39
N LYS A 36 -9.69 -0.89 -5.48
CA LYS A 36 -10.05 0.38 -6.12
C LYS A 36 -9.81 1.55 -5.17
N VAL A 37 -9.11 2.59 -5.64
CA VAL A 37 -8.75 3.77 -4.86
C VAL A 37 -8.97 5.05 -5.65
N ILE A 38 -9.09 6.16 -4.93
CA ILE A 38 -9.17 7.52 -5.48
C ILE A 38 -7.87 8.23 -5.14
N VAL A 39 -7.22 8.79 -6.15
CA VAL A 39 -5.96 9.52 -6.01
C VAL A 39 -6.22 10.90 -5.39
N THR A 40 -5.58 11.20 -4.26
CA THR A 40 -5.80 12.46 -3.53
C THR A 40 -4.88 13.59 -3.98
N ARG A 41 -3.76 13.26 -4.64
CA ARG A 41 -2.78 14.23 -5.15
C ARG A 41 -2.10 13.73 -6.42
N ARG A 42 -1.54 14.64 -7.21
CA ARG A 42 -0.83 14.28 -8.45
C ARG A 42 0.47 13.52 -8.12
N MET A 43 0.66 12.34 -8.70
CA MET A 43 1.85 11.49 -8.44
C MET A 43 2.54 11.08 -9.74
N LYS A 44 3.85 10.83 -9.68
CA LYS A 44 4.57 10.15 -10.76
C LYS A 44 4.42 8.64 -10.57
N VAL A 45 4.00 7.97 -11.63
CA VAL A 45 3.99 6.50 -11.76
C VAL A 45 5.09 6.12 -12.73
N TYR A 46 5.92 5.18 -12.34
CA TYR A 46 7.06 4.73 -13.14
C TYR A 46 6.77 3.38 -13.75
N GLN A 47 7.16 3.20 -15.00
CA GLN A 47 7.23 1.88 -15.60
C GLN A 47 8.55 1.25 -15.19
N VAL A 48 8.52 -0.02 -14.82
CA VAL A 48 9.67 -0.87 -14.55
C VAL A 48 9.71 -1.92 -15.64
N HIS A 49 10.84 -2.06 -16.30
CA HIS A 49 11.14 -3.18 -17.19
C HIS A 49 11.76 -4.30 -16.36
N VAL A 50 10.97 -5.34 -16.15
CA VAL A 50 11.32 -6.45 -15.27
C VAL A 50 12.37 -7.30 -15.97
N LYS A 51 13.47 -7.56 -15.26
CA LYS A 51 14.50 -8.53 -15.67
C LYS A 51 14.55 -9.66 -14.66
N ASP A 52 15.12 -10.78 -15.08
CA ASP A 52 15.47 -11.86 -14.17
C ASP A 52 17.00 -11.84 -13.96
N PRO A 53 17.49 -11.74 -12.71
CA PRO A 53 16.76 -11.51 -11.46
C PRO A 53 16.17 -10.09 -11.31
N VAL A 54 15.07 -9.97 -10.56
CA VAL A 54 14.24 -8.74 -10.44
C VAL A 54 15.04 -7.51 -10.02
N TYR A 55 16.09 -7.66 -9.21
CA TYR A 55 16.94 -6.54 -8.81
C TYR A 55 17.71 -5.88 -9.97
N LYS A 56 17.84 -6.55 -11.12
CA LYS A 56 18.43 -5.99 -12.35
C LYS A 56 17.42 -5.22 -13.22
N SER A 57 16.17 -5.11 -12.77
CA SER A 57 15.13 -4.38 -13.49
C SER A 57 15.50 -2.92 -13.69
N THR A 58 15.08 -2.34 -14.81
CA THR A 58 15.41 -0.96 -15.18
C THR A 58 14.17 -0.09 -15.18
N LEU A 59 14.31 1.19 -14.85
CA LEU A 59 13.24 2.16 -15.01
C LEU A 59 12.99 2.43 -16.49
N GLY A 60 11.71 2.49 -16.86
CA GLY A 60 11.23 2.85 -18.18
C GLY A 60 10.57 4.23 -18.16
N LYS A 61 9.48 4.37 -18.94
CA LYS A 61 8.72 5.62 -19.04
C LYS A 61 8.07 5.98 -17.71
N HIS A 62 7.78 7.25 -17.48
CA HIS A 62 6.95 7.70 -16.37
C HIS A 62 5.69 8.40 -16.87
N LYS A 63 4.66 8.42 -16.02
CA LYS A 63 3.38 9.11 -16.28
C LYS A 63 2.91 9.80 -15.01
N TRP A 64 2.15 10.87 -15.19
CA TRP A 64 1.46 11.51 -14.08
C TRP A 64 0.07 10.91 -13.90
N ILE A 65 -0.23 10.46 -12.69
CA ILE A 65 -1.59 10.17 -12.25
C ILE A 65 -2.18 11.43 -11.61
N LYS A 66 -3.38 11.81 -12.02
CA LYS A 66 -4.00 13.08 -11.59
C LYS A 66 -4.78 12.88 -10.29
N LYS A 67 -4.90 13.95 -9.49
CA LYS A 67 -5.86 14.03 -8.38
C LYS A 67 -7.28 13.75 -8.90
N GLY A 68 -8.07 13.00 -8.14
CA GLY A 68 -9.41 12.56 -8.53
C GLY A 68 -9.43 11.39 -9.53
N GLN A 69 -8.28 10.91 -10.00
CA GLN A 69 -8.28 9.73 -10.86
C GLN A 69 -8.57 8.47 -10.03
N VAL A 70 -9.40 7.58 -10.58
CA VAL A 70 -9.73 6.30 -9.96
C VAL A 70 -8.89 5.21 -10.59
N VAL A 71 -8.12 4.48 -9.78
CA VAL A 71 -7.26 3.38 -10.22
C VAL A 71 -7.40 2.16 -9.32
N ARG A 72 -6.79 1.05 -9.72
CA ARG A 72 -6.63 -0.12 -8.88
C ARG A 72 -5.17 -0.24 -8.44
N ILE A 73 -4.96 -0.55 -7.17
CA ILE A 73 -3.63 -0.79 -6.61
C ILE A 73 -3.53 -2.22 -6.10
N THR A 74 -2.35 -2.81 -6.21
CA THR A 74 -2.01 -4.09 -5.56
C THR A 74 -0.60 -4.01 -4.98
N HIS A 75 -0.34 -4.79 -3.94
CA HIS A 75 0.98 -4.95 -3.34
C HIS A 75 1.35 -6.43 -3.44
N PRO A 76 2.15 -6.85 -4.44
CA PRO A 76 2.43 -8.26 -4.71
C PRO A 76 3.49 -8.85 -3.75
N GLY A 77 3.50 -8.40 -2.50
CA GLY A 77 4.49 -8.81 -1.49
C GLY A 77 5.86 -8.13 -1.61
N VAL A 78 6.08 -7.25 -2.58
CA VAL A 78 7.34 -6.50 -2.72
C VAL A 78 7.33 -5.26 -1.82
N ASN A 79 8.30 -5.16 -0.90
CA ASN A 79 8.31 -4.13 0.14
C ASN A 79 8.53 -2.69 -0.34
N TYR A 80 8.78 -2.44 -1.64
CA TYR A 80 9.24 -1.13 -2.11
C TYR A 80 8.25 -0.41 -3.04
N ALA A 81 7.11 -1.01 -3.44
CA ALA A 81 6.19 -0.33 -4.35
C ALA A 81 4.74 -0.85 -4.37
N PHE A 82 3.82 0.04 -4.74
CA PHE A 82 2.46 -0.31 -5.14
C PHE A 82 2.37 -0.46 -6.65
N PHE A 83 1.75 -1.54 -7.11
CA PHE A 83 1.49 -1.78 -8.53
C PHE A 83 0.18 -1.09 -8.92
N ILE A 84 0.23 -0.27 -9.97
CA ILE A 84 -0.92 0.47 -10.48
C ILE A 84 -1.53 -0.27 -11.66
N LEU A 85 -2.85 -0.45 -11.61
CA LEU A 85 -3.66 -0.99 -12.69
C LEU A 85 -4.79 -0.03 -13.05
N GLY A 86 -5.14 0.02 -14.32
CA GLY A 86 -6.26 0.81 -14.82
C GLY A 86 -6.06 1.27 -16.25
N LYS A 87 -6.93 2.17 -16.72
CA LYS A 87 -6.79 2.77 -18.05
C LYS A 87 -5.44 3.52 -18.13
N GLY A 88 -4.57 3.06 -19.02
CA GLY A 88 -3.22 3.62 -19.21
C GLY A 88 -2.10 2.99 -18.35
N PHE A 89 -2.42 2.06 -17.45
CA PHE A 89 -1.50 1.35 -16.56
C PHE A 89 -1.75 -0.17 -16.63
N LYS A 90 -1.16 -0.84 -17.62
CA LYS A 90 -1.24 -2.30 -17.79
C LYS A 90 0.06 -2.94 -17.33
N ASN A 91 -0.04 -3.88 -16.40
CA ASN A 91 1.08 -4.70 -15.94
C ASN A 91 1.14 -6.00 -16.73
N THR A 92 2.33 -6.43 -17.09
CA THR A 92 2.64 -7.66 -17.84
C THR A 92 3.82 -8.36 -17.15
N GLY A 93 4.15 -9.59 -17.54
CA GLY A 93 5.31 -10.29 -16.98
C GLY A 93 6.64 -9.54 -17.11
N ARG A 94 6.78 -8.65 -18.11
CA ARG A 94 8.02 -7.89 -18.38
C ARG A 94 7.93 -6.40 -18.06
N ARG A 95 6.75 -5.87 -17.72
CA ARG A 95 6.54 -4.43 -17.51
C ARG A 95 5.53 -4.17 -16.41
N TRP A 96 5.93 -3.42 -15.39
CA TRP A 96 5.06 -3.04 -14.26
C TRP A 96 4.98 -1.52 -14.12
N TRP A 97 3.79 -0.99 -13.85
CA TRP A 97 3.60 0.40 -13.44
C TRP A 97 3.55 0.46 -11.93
N VAL A 98 4.42 1.27 -11.34
CA VAL A 98 4.62 1.31 -9.90
C VAL A 98 4.65 2.74 -9.36
N ILE A 99 4.16 2.89 -8.14
CA ILE A 99 4.43 4.05 -7.30
C ILE A 99 5.36 3.57 -6.18
N PRO A 100 6.55 4.18 -6.02
CA PRO A 100 7.47 3.85 -4.94
C PRO A 100 6.79 3.96 -3.57
N ARG A 101 7.05 3.02 -2.66
CA ARG A 101 6.40 2.97 -1.35
C ARG A 101 6.83 4.09 -0.41
N HIS A 102 7.97 4.77 -0.65
CA HIS A 102 8.37 5.93 0.14
C HIS A 102 7.32 7.06 0.06
N TYR A 103 6.49 7.07 -1.00
CA TYR A 103 5.21 7.72 -0.94
C TYR A 103 4.31 6.88 -0.02
N GLN A 104 4.32 7.24 1.26
CA GLN A 104 3.43 6.70 2.30
C GLN A 104 1.97 6.67 1.78
N CYS A 105 1.07 5.90 2.40
CA CYS A 105 -0.31 5.72 1.92
C CYS A 105 -1.21 7.00 1.95
N ASP A 106 -0.63 8.20 1.86
CA ASP A 106 -1.26 9.52 1.89
C ASP A 106 -1.74 10.01 0.49
N TRP A 107 -1.31 9.36 -0.59
CA TRP A 107 -1.62 9.76 -1.96
C TRP A 107 -2.93 9.19 -2.52
N PHE A 108 -3.62 8.35 -1.75
CA PHE A 108 -4.90 7.80 -2.13
C PHE A 108 -5.84 7.61 -0.93
N VAL A 109 -7.12 7.45 -1.23
CA VAL A 109 -8.14 6.98 -0.29
C VAL A 109 -8.90 5.81 -0.90
N TRP A 110 -9.50 4.98 -0.05
CA TRP A 110 -10.35 3.89 -0.51
C TRP A 110 -11.55 4.40 -1.30
N TYR A 111 -11.89 3.68 -2.37
CA TYR A 111 -13.10 3.96 -3.12
C TYR A 111 -14.33 3.55 -2.30
N ASN A 112 -15.10 4.52 -1.82
CA ASN A 112 -16.38 4.31 -1.14
C ASN A 112 -17.30 5.53 -1.36
N LYS A 113 -18.60 5.40 -1.04
CA LYS A 113 -19.61 6.45 -1.28
C LYS A 113 -19.22 7.80 -0.66
N HIS A 114 -18.67 7.79 0.55
CA HIS A 114 -18.23 9.00 1.25
C HIS A 114 -17.07 9.70 0.53
N ASN A 115 -16.01 8.96 0.21
CA ASN A 115 -14.83 9.51 -0.46
C ASN A 115 -15.11 9.94 -1.90
N VAL A 116 -16.01 9.25 -2.61
CA VAL A 116 -16.46 9.69 -3.95
C VAL A 116 -17.10 11.08 -3.86
N LYS A 117 -17.99 11.32 -2.88
CA LYS A 117 -18.60 12.64 -2.69
C LYS A 117 -17.58 13.73 -2.35
N LYS A 118 -16.51 13.38 -1.62
CA LYS A 118 -15.48 14.35 -1.17
C LYS A 118 -14.44 14.68 -2.24
N TYR A 119 -14.06 13.72 -3.08
CA TYR A 119 -12.88 13.84 -3.94
C TYR A 119 -13.18 13.83 -5.45
N LEU A 120 -14.41 13.47 -5.87
CA LEU A 120 -14.80 13.38 -7.28
C LEU A 120 -15.99 14.27 -7.67
N ARG A 121 -16.65 14.92 -6.71
CA ARG A 121 -17.73 15.88 -6.96
C ARG A 121 -17.21 17.30 -6.83
#